data_AF-A0A953XZ76-F1
#
_entry.id   AF-A0A953XZ76-F1
#
_cell.length_a   1.000
_cell.length_b   1.000
_cell.length_c   1.000
_cell.angle_alpha   90.00
_cell.angle_beta   90.00
_cell.angle_gamma   90.00
#
_symmetry.space_group_name_H-M   'P 1'
#
loop_
_entity.id
_entity.type
_entity.pdbx_description
1 polymer ?
#
loop_
_entity_poly.entity_id
_entity_poly.type
_entity_poly.pdbx_seq_one_letter_code
_entity_poly.pdbx_strand_id
1 'polypeptide(L)'
;RVLFRSRCADDPAPWLAELERDRRAARVKLAGDPRWIAAEDAGRYRDALGCSPPAGLPAAFLEPAEDALTSLLLRWARRVGPFHTEAPAARFGLPAGAVLPLLEALEARGLLLRGAFRPGGVGREWVHREVLRTLRQRSLAKLRQEVAPVDERVLARFLCSWHEVGTPRRGLERLRDAIEQLEGLPLPFSALERDVLPARVPGFSPADLDALGNRGELVWAGVGARGPRDGNVALYLRERFSLLRRAPEPLANPTPLHDALRAALAARGASFLPELMHACGDPPREAFLAALWELVWAGEVSNDTFTPLRMLGGPQPGRSGRRHRHRPRVRERDLTLGGRWVLLDSVCFDAPSPTERAHALASSLLERYGVVSRAAVQAEGLPGGFAAVYGVLGALEERGLVRRGHFVARLPGAQFALPGAVERLRSERGPEGAPRAVQLAAIDPANPYGALVPWPEVPEGAPKPQRRLHCSVTLVEGAPVVFWKRGLKAAATFPAAQDPELLQAALTKIRGGLEPHQALQLEELDGAPAREAPLADAFARAGFLPSYRGLRATGRAP
;
A
#
# COMPACT_ATOMS: atom_id res chain seq x y z
N ARG A 1 47.27 -23.48 19.27
CA ARG A 1 46.26 -24.56 19.45
C ARG A 1 44.80 -24.07 19.55
N VAL A 2 44.50 -22.83 20.00
CA VAL A 2 43.13 -22.39 20.39
C VAL A 2 42.18 -22.03 19.22
N LEU A 3 42.66 -21.55 18.07
CA LEU A 3 41.78 -21.01 17.00
C LEU A 3 41.10 -22.05 16.08
N PHE A 4 41.55 -23.31 16.06
CA PHE A 4 41.02 -24.33 15.13
C PHE A 4 39.90 -25.17 15.78
N ARG A 5 40.06 -25.56 17.07
CA ARG A 5 39.01 -26.25 17.84
C ARG A 5 37.73 -25.42 17.97
N SER A 6 37.82 -24.10 17.97
CA SER A 6 36.64 -23.21 18.04
C SER A 6 35.89 -23.08 16.71
N ARG A 7 36.37 -23.70 15.62
CA ARG A 7 35.78 -23.61 14.27
C ARG A 7 35.42 -24.98 13.66
N CYS A 8 35.65 -26.06 14.40
CA CYS A 8 35.33 -27.43 14.01
C CYS A 8 34.33 -28.00 15.02
N ALA A 9 33.31 -28.72 14.54
CA ALA A 9 32.34 -29.39 15.40
C ALA A 9 32.96 -30.61 16.12
N ASP A 10 33.91 -31.28 15.46
CA ASP A 10 34.61 -32.48 15.94
C ASP A 10 36.14 -32.25 16.05
N ASP A 11 36.87 -33.22 16.61
CA ASP A 11 38.34 -33.15 16.72
C ASP A 11 38.98 -33.13 15.32
N PRO A 12 39.66 -32.04 14.93
CA PRO A 12 40.24 -31.91 13.59
C PRO A 12 41.55 -32.70 13.41
N ALA A 13 42.08 -33.33 14.47
CA ALA A 13 43.37 -34.01 14.42
C ALA A 13 43.48 -35.12 13.34
N PRO A 14 42.48 -36.00 13.14
CA PRO A 14 42.54 -37.05 12.11
C PRO A 14 42.58 -36.46 10.69
N TRP A 15 41.77 -35.43 10.44
CA TRP A 15 41.69 -34.76 9.15
C TRP A 15 42.96 -33.97 8.81
N LEU A 16 43.57 -33.31 9.79
CA LEU A 16 44.86 -32.63 9.61
C LEU A 16 45.99 -33.62 9.34
N ALA A 17 45.98 -34.80 9.97
CA ALA A 17 46.95 -35.85 9.71
C ALA A 17 46.80 -36.43 8.29
N GLU A 18 45.58 -36.55 7.79
CA GLU A 18 45.29 -36.93 6.41
C GLU A 18 45.79 -35.88 5.42
N LEU A 19 45.49 -34.60 5.65
CA LEU A 19 45.99 -33.50 4.79
C LEU A 19 47.51 -33.36 4.80
N GLU A 20 48.18 -33.68 5.91
CA GLU A 20 49.64 -33.73 5.98
C GLU A 20 50.19 -34.90 5.14
N ARG A 21 49.55 -36.09 5.24
CA ARG A 21 49.92 -37.27 4.45
C ARG A 21 49.78 -37.00 2.94
N ASP A 22 48.70 -36.32 2.56
CA ASP A 22 48.42 -35.93 1.18
C ASP A 22 49.25 -34.72 0.71
N ARG A 23 50.11 -34.17 1.58
CA ARG A 23 50.96 -32.99 1.31
C ARG A 23 50.16 -31.75 0.91
N ARG A 24 48.96 -31.61 1.45
CA ARG A 24 48.06 -30.45 1.27
C ARG A 24 48.14 -29.48 2.45
N ALA A 25 48.62 -29.94 3.61
CA ALA A 25 48.90 -29.11 4.78
C ALA A 25 50.33 -29.37 5.29
N ALA A 26 50.94 -28.35 5.87
CA ALA A 26 52.29 -28.40 6.43
C ALA A 26 52.34 -27.81 7.83
N ARG A 27 53.19 -28.37 8.69
CA ARG A 27 53.52 -27.79 10.00
C ARG A 27 54.75 -26.90 9.88
N VAL A 28 54.61 -25.64 10.29
CA VAL A 28 55.72 -24.69 10.40
C VAL A 28 55.80 -24.14 11.82
N LYS A 29 57.01 -23.81 12.28
CA LYS A 29 57.20 -23.09 13.54
C LYS A 29 57.10 -21.60 13.27
N LEU A 30 56.17 -20.93 13.95
CA LEU A 30 55.98 -19.49 13.84
C LEU A 30 55.97 -18.87 15.23
N ALA A 31 56.92 -17.98 15.50
CA ALA A 31 57.11 -17.36 16.82
C ALA A 31 57.21 -18.39 17.98
N GLY A 32 57.90 -19.52 17.73
CA GLY A 32 58.06 -20.61 18.71
C GLY A 32 56.92 -21.62 18.73
N ASP A 33 55.75 -21.31 18.16
CA ASP A 33 54.59 -22.20 18.15
C ASP A 33 54.48 -23.05 16.87
N PRO A 34 54.19 -24.35 16.96
CA PRO A 34 53.84 -25.15 15.79
C PRO A 34 52.46 -24.75 15.25
N ARG A 35 52.40 -24.40 13.95
CA ARG A 35 51.18 -23.99 13.25
C ARG A 35 51.00 -24.73 11.93
N TRP A 36 49.75 -24.97 11.60
CA TRP A 36 49.34 -25.54 10.32
C TRP A 36 49.18 -24.43 9.27
N ILE A 37 49.77 -24.64 8.11
CA ILE A 37 49.61 -23.82 6.90
C ILE A 37 49.19 -24.71 5.74
N ALA A 38 48.66 -24.10 4.69
CA ALA A 38 48.44 -24.82 3.44
C ALA A 38 49.80 -25.07 2.77
N ALA A 39 50.01 -26.26 2.21
CA ALA A 39 51.30 -26.67 1.67
C ALA A 39 51.80 -25.74 0.56
N GLU A 40 50.88 -25.19 -0.25
CA GLU A 40 51.18 -24.24 -1.33
C GLU A 40 51.69 -22.87 -0.85
N ASP A 41 51.56 -22.56 0.44
CA ASP A 41 52.08 -21.32 1.03
C ASP A 41 53.47 -21.50 1.65
N ALA A 42 54.07 -22.69 1.60
CA ALA A 42 55.33 -22.98 2.27
C ALA A 42 56.44 -21.99 1.87
N GLY A 43 56.59 -21.71 0.57
CA GLY A 43 57.51 -20.68 0.05
C GLY A 43 57.22 -19.29 0.61
N ARG A 44 55.95 -18.88 0.67
CA ARG A 44 55.54 -17.57 1.24
C ARG A 44 55.91 -17.45 2.72
N TYR A 45 55.72 -18.50 3.51
CA TYR A 45 56.10 -18.50 4.93
C TYR A 45 57.62 -18.54 5.13
N ARG A 46 58.36 -19.24 4.26
CA ARG A 46 59.83 -19.20 4.24
C ARG A 46 60.32 -17.78 3.95
N ASP A 47 59.83 -17.18 2.88
CA ASP A 47 60.34 -15.89 2.38
C ASP A 47 59.91 -14.71 3.26
N ALA A 48 58.69 -14.75 3.82
CA ALA A 48 58.20 -13.67 4.67
C ALA A 48 58.66 -13.75 6.13
N LEU A 49 58.86 -14.96 6.67
CA LEU A 49 58.94 -15.19 8.12
C LEU A 49 60.12 -16.10 8.52
N GLY A 50 60.93 -16.55 7.56
CA GLY A 50 62.10 -17.41 7.81
C GLY A 50 61.73 -18.84 8.26
N CYS A 51 60.49 -19.28 8.01
CA CYS A 51 60.05 -20.62 8.40
C CYS A 51 60.78 -21.71 7.59
N SER A 52 61.22 -22.77 8.25
CA SER A 52 61.75 -23.96 7.57
C SER A 52 60.58 -24.85 7.08
N PRO A 53 60.37 -25.00 5.76
CA PRO A 53 59.32 -25.87 5.24
C PRO A 53 59.67 -27.35 5.48
N PRO A 54 58.68 -28.23 5.73
CA PRO A 54 58.93 -29.65 5.91
C PRO A 54 59.43 -30.33 4.63
N ALA A 55 60.24 -31.38 4.78
CA ALA A 55 60.76 -32.16 3.66
C ALA A 55 59.63 -32.87 2.89
N GLY A 56 59.76 -32.93 1.55
CA GLY A 56 58.83 -33.67 0.68
C GLY A 56 57.72 -32.83 0.02
N LEU A 57 57.69 -31.51 0.21
CA LEU A 57 56.78 -30.65 -0.56
C LEU A 57 57.22 -30.53 -2.03
N PRO A 58 56.28 -30.44 -3.00
CA PRO A 58 56.60 -30.18 -4.40
C PRO A 58 57.42 -28.89 -4.59
N ALA A 59 58.36 -28.90 -5.54
CA ALA A 59 59.24 -27.75 -5.82
C ALA A 59 58.45 -26.47 -6.14
N ALA A 60 57.31 -26.59 -6.83
CA ALA A 60 56.40 -25.48 -7.15
C ALA A 60 55.90 -24.72 -5.91
N PHE A 61 55.80 -25.37 -4.75
CA PHE A 61 55.36 -24.72 -3.49
C PHE A 61 56.49 -24.00 -2.76
N LEU A 62 57.73 -24.17 -3.22
CA LEU A 62 58.94 -23.59 -2.66
C LEU A 62 59.53 -22.50 -3.58
N GLU A 63 58.87 -22.17 -4.68
CA GLU A 63 59.27 -21.05 -5.54
C GLU A 63 59.27 -19.73 -4.75
N PRO A 64 60.21 -18.81 -5.04
CA PRO A 64 60.26 -17.50 -4.39
C PRO A 64 58.96 -16.73 -4.58
N ALA A 65 58.42 -16.20 -3.48
CA ALA A 65 57.20 -15.40 -3.51
C ALA A 65 57.52 -13.90 -3.41
N GLU A 66 57.19 -13.14 -4.45
CA GLU A 66 57.16 -11.67 -4.38
C GLU A 66 56.11 -11.20 -3.36
N ASP A 67 56.42 -10.11 -2.64
CA ASP A 67 55.54 -9.52 -1.64
C ASP A 67 54.97 -10.54 -0.62
N ALA A 68 55.76 -11.56 -0.26
CA ALA A 68 55.31 -12.71 0.52
C ALA A 68 54.56 -12.30 1.81
N LEU A 69 55.09 -11.32 2.54
CA LEU A 69 54.48 -10.82 3.78
C LEU A 69 53.16 -10.08 3.53
N THR A 70 53.12 -9.19 2.52
CA THR A 70 51.92 -8.45 2.12
C THR A 70 50.81 -9.41 1.67
N SER A 71 51.16 -10.45 0.93
CA SER A 71 50.22 -11.50 0.49
C SER A 71 49.63 -12.28 1.67
N LEU A 72 50.47 -12.66 2.64
CA LEU A 72 50.01 -13.34 3.86
C LEU A 72 49.10 -12.45 4.72
N LEU A 73 49.45 -11.16 4.87
CA LEU A 73 48.62 -10.17 5.58
C LEU A 73 47.26 -10.00 4.90
N LEU A 74 47.22 -9.84 3.58
CA LEU A 74 45.98 -9.68 2.83
C LEU A 74 45.09 -10.93 2.93
N ARG A 75 45.68 -12.13 2.83
CA ARG A 75 44.95 -13.41 3.01
C ARG A 75 44.41 -13.58 4.42
N TRP A 76 45.14 -13.11 5.43
CA TRP A 76 44.67 -13.11 6.81
C TRP A 76 43.50 -12.12 6.99
N ALA A 77 43.63 -10.89 6.48
CA ALA A 77 42.61 -9.84 6.56
C ALA A 77 41.28 -10.25 5.89
N ARG A 78 41.31 -11.09 4.84
CA ARG A 78 40.09 -11.64 4.20
C ARG A 78 39.27 -12.57 5.09
N ARG A 79 39.81 -13.05 6.21
CA ARG A 79 39.19 -14.05 7.10
C ARG A 79 38.83 -13.52 8.48
N VAL A 80 39.09 -12.24 8.75
CA VAL A 80 38.90 -11.61 10.05
C VAL A 80 38.07 -10.35 9.85
N GLY A 81 37.17 -10.05 10.80
CA GLY A 81 36.42 -8.78 10.83
C GLY A 81 37.34 -7.57 11.09
N PRO A 82 36.81 -6.37 11.35
CA PRO A 82 37.62 -5.19 11.66
C PRO A 82 38.68 -5.49 12.72
N PHE A 83 39.92 -5.06 12.55
CA PHE A 83 41.04 -5.42 13.43
C PHE A 83 42.04 -4.26 13.62
N HIS A 84 42.82 -4.29 14.69
CA HIS A 84 43.93 -3.35 14.91
C HIS A 84 45.28 -3.94 14.44
N THR A 85 46.28 -3.09 14.22
CA THR A 85 47.62 -3.46 13.70
C THR A 85 48.32 -4.52 14.55
N GLU A 86 48.04 -4.58 15.86
CA GLU A 86 48.62 -5.52 16.81
C GLU A 86 48.16 -6.96 16.56
N ALA A 87 46.97 -7.16 15.98
CA ALA A 87 46.42 -8.48 15.74
C ALA A 87 47.20 -9.29 14.68
N PRO A 88 47.47 -8.76 13.45
CA PRO A 88 48.34 -9.43 12.51
C PRO A 88 49.79 -9.51 13.00
N ALA A 89 50.29 -8.49 13.72
CA ALA A 89 51.63 -8.49 14.32
C ALA A 89 51.83 -9.69 15.27
N ALA A 90 50.92 -9.86 16.23
CA ALA A 90 50.92 -11.02 17.13
C ALA A 90 50.67 -12.35 16.39
N ARG A 91 49.85 -12.34 15.32
CA ARG A 91 49.59 -13.54 14.52
C ARG A 91 50.86 -14.05 13.85
N PHE A 92 51.68 -13.17 13.29
CA PHE A 92 52.87 -13.51 12.52
C PHE A 92 54.18 -13.44 13.32
N GLY A 93 54.14 -12.98 14.59
CA GLY A 93 55.34 -12.84 15.42
C GLY A 93 56.22 -11.67 15.01
N LEU A 94 55.62 -10.62 14.44
CA LEU A 94 56.31 -9.44 13.93
C LEU A 94 56.03 -8.23 14.85
N PRO A 95 56.95 -7.25 14.92
CA PRO A 95 56.66 -6.00 15.61
C PRO A 95 55.61 -5.19 14.85
N ALA A 96 54.69 -4.53 15.57
CA ALA A 96 53.61 -3.74 14.96
C ALA A 96 54.13 -2.64 14.01
N GLY A 97 55.30 -2.07 14.32
CA GLY A 97 55.97 -1.08 13.47
C GLY A 97 56.42 -1.60 12.10
N ALA A 98 56.65 -2.91 11.95
CA ALA A 98 56.96 -3.52 10.65
C ALA A 98 55.68 -3.85 9.85
N VAL A 99 54.54 -4.02 10.52
CA VAL A 99 53.26 -4.35 9.88
C VAL A 99 52.51 -3.10 9.43
N LEU A 100 52.62 -1.99 10.18
CA LEU A 100 51.89 -0.75 9.90
C LEU A 100 52.12 -0.21 8.48
N PRO A 101 53.36 -0.05 7.97
CA PRO A 101 53.58 0.47 6.62
C PRO A 101 52.97 -0.42 5.52
N LEU A 102 52.91 -1.73 5.76
CA LEU A 102 52.30 -2.68 4.82
C LEU A 102 50.78 -2.55 4.78
N LEU A 103 50.14 -2.28 5.92
CA LEU A 103 48.69 -2.01 5.98
C LEU A 103 48.35 -0.68 5.30
N GLU A 104 49.17 0.35 5.49
CA GLU A 104 49.04 1.65 4.81
C GLU A 104 49.21 1.52 3.29
N ALA A 105 50.18 0.72 2.83
CA ALA A 105 50.34 0.42 1.41
C ALA A 105 49.12 -0.32 0.82
N LEU A 106 48.50 -1.23 1.60
CA LEU A 106 47.28 -1.93 1.19
C LEU A 106 46.03 -1.03 1.22
N GLU A 107 45.98 -0.02 2.08
CA GLU A 107 44.97 1.04 2.08
C GLU A 107 45.12 1.93 0.84
N ALA A 108 46.33 2.38 0.51
CA ALA A 108 46.61 3.16 -0.68
C ALA A 108 46.21 2.42 -1.98
N ARG A 109 46.32 1.10 -1.99
CA ARG A 109 45.87 0.22 -3.09
C ARG A 109 44.36 -0.09 -3.07
N GLY A 110 43.61 0.43 -2.10
CA GLY A 110 42.15 0.24 -1.97
C GLY A 110 41.72 -1.20 -1.60
N LEU A 111 42.61 -1.99 -1.02
CA LEU A 111 42.33 -3.38 -0.59
C LEU A 111 41.89 -3.45 0.87
N LEU A 112 42.45 -2.58 1.71
CA LEU A 112 42.02 -2.36 3.09
C LEU A 112 41.36 -0.98 3.23
N LEU A 113 40.50 -0.85 4.23
CA LEU A 113 39.85 0.40 4.62
C LEU A 113 40.17 0.67 6.09
N ARG A 114 40.39 1.94 6.43
CA ARG A 114 40.66 2.39 7.79
C ARG A 114 39.48 3.16 8.37
N GLY A 115 39.14 2.92 9.63
CA GLY A 115 38.00 3.58 10.28
C GLY A 115 37.70 3.06 11.69
N ALA A 116 36.52 3.40 12.19
CA ALA A 116 35.92 2.83 13.39
C ALA A 116 34.72 1.98 12.96
N PHE A 117 34.87 0.65 12.98
CA PHE A 117 33.87 -0.28 12.44
C PHE A 117 33.15 -1.08 13.52
N ARG A 118 33.66 -1.09 14.76
CA ARG A 118 33.01 -1.70 15.93
C ARG A 118 32.29 -0.67 16.82
N PRO A 119 31.19 -1.03 17.52
CA PRO A 119 30.50 -0.13 18.44
C PRO A 119 31.43 0.35 19.57
N GLY A 120 31.51 1.67 19.78
CA GLY A 120 32.41 2.28 20.76
C GLY A 120 33.89 2.36 20.33
N GLY A 121 34.21 2.01 19.08
CA GLY A 121 35.58 2.06 18.57
C GLY A 121 36.09 3.50 18.41
N VAL A 122 37.22 3.81 19.03
CA VAL A 122 37.99 5.05 18.79
C VAL A 122 39.00 4.76 17.69
N GLY A 123 39.03 5.57 16.64
CA GLY A 123 39.62 5.24 15.33
C GLY A 123 41.06 4.70 15.37
N ARG A 124 41.25 3.54 14.70
CA ARG A 124 42.46 2.94 14.09
C ARG A 124 42.20 1.45 13.82
N GLU A 125 41.07 1.12 13.21
CA GLU A 125 40.76 -0.24 12.77
C GLU A 125 40.92 -0.37 11.27
N TRP A 126 41.34 -1.55 10.84
CA TRP A 126 41.48 -1.96 9.45
C TRP A 126 40.44 -3.02 9.14
N VAL A 127 39.91 -2.99 7.92
CA VAL A 127 39.04 -4.06 7.43
C VAL A 127 39.26 -4.28 5.95
N HIS A 128 39.26 -5.54 5.51
CA HIS A 128 39.30 -5.86 4.09
C HIS A 128 37.97 -5.46 3.42
N ARG A 129 38.04 -4.81 2.25
CA ARG A 129 36.85 -4.26 1.57
C ARG A 129 35.72 -5.27 1.38
N GLU A 130 36.05 -6.50 0.95
CA GLU A 130 35.05 -7.56 0.73
C GLU A 130 34.47 -8.12 2.03
N VAL A 131 35.23 -8.08 3.11
CA VAL A 131 34.75 -8.49 4.43
C VAL A 131 33.77 -7.45 4.94
N LEU A 132 34.07 -6.15 4.82
CA LEU A 132 33.15 -5.08 5.17
C LEU A 132 31.86 -5.14 4.33
N ARG A 133 31.99 -5.40 3.02
CA ARG A 133 30.83 -5.61 2.12
C ARG A 133 29.97 -6.78 2.60
N THR A 134 30.58 -7.92 2.91
CA THR A 134 29.88 -9.10 3.44
C THR A 134 29.23 -8.82 4.79
N LEU A 135 29.91 -8.12 5.70
CA LEU A 135 29.38 -7.74 7.02
C LEU A 135 28.18 -6.79 6.89
N ARG A 136 28.24 -5.78 6.01
CA ARG A 136 27.11 -4.89 5.71
C ARG A 136 25.93 -5.67 5.10
N GLN A 137 26.21 -6.53 4.12
CA GLN A 137 25.18 -7.37 3.48
C GLN A 137 24.52 -8.34 4.47
N ARG A 138 25.29 -8.98 5.36
CA ARG A 138 24.76 -9.91 6.38
C ARG A 138 24.05 -9.19 7.52
N SER A 139 24.49 -8.00 7.92
CA SER A 139 23.80 -7.17 8.92
C SER A 139 22.44 -6.70 8.38
N LEU A 140 22.39 -6.32 7.10
CA LEU A 140 21.13 -6.08 6.38
C LEU A 140 20.29 -7.35 6.26
N ALA A 141 20.88 -8.52 6.01
CA ALA A 141 20.14 -9.79 5.93
C ALA A 141 19.58 -10.27 7.27
N LYS A 142 20.26 -9.99 8.39
CA LYS A 142 19.76 -10.27 9.73
C LYS A 142 18.59 -9.35 10.10
N LEU A 143 18.63 -8.09 9.65
CA LEU A 143 17.46 -7.19 9.66
C LEU A 143 16.35 -7.66 8.70
N ARG A 144 16.66 -8.38 7.60
CA ARG A 144 15.66 -8.89 6.64
C ARG A 144 14.78 -10.02 7.19
N GLN A 145 15.20 -10.76 8.21
CA GLN A 145 14.33 -11.78 8.83
C GLN A 145 13.16 -11.16 9.61
N GLU A 146 13.25 -9.88 10.01
CA GLU A 146 12.13 -9.07 10.50
C GLU A 146 11.28 -8.47 9.33
N VAL A 147 11.66 -8.71 8.07
CA VAL A 147 11.16 -8.08 6.82
C VAL A 147 10.59 -9.12 5.84
N ALA A 148 10.06 -10.25 6.32
CA ALA A 148 9.28 -11.12 5.43
C ALA A 148 8.11 -10.31 4.82
N PRO A 149 7.72 -10.48 3.54
CA PRO A 149 6.50 -9.88 3.03
C PRO A 149 5.28 -10.35 3.83
N VAL A 150 4.30 -9.48 4.03
CA VAL A 150 3.03 -9.87 4.67
C VAL A 150 2.08 -10.51 3.65
N ASP A 151 1.13 -11.30 4.14
CA ASP A 151 0.06 -11.86 3.33
C ASP A 151 -1.08 -10.86 3.07
N GLU A 152 -2.00 -11.24 2.19
CA GLU A 152 -3.16 -10.44 1.80
C GLU A 152 -4.12 -10.11 2.95
N ARG A 153 -4.23 -10.96 3.99
CA ARG A 153 -5.12 -10.69 5.13
C ARG A 153 -4.54 -9.59 6.00
N VAL A 154 -3.22 -9.59 6.20
CA VAL A 154 -2.51 -8.50 6.88
C VAL A 154 -2.68 -7.19 6.09
N LEU A 155 -2.52 -7.22 4.76
CA LEU A 155 -2.78 -6.04 3.92
C LEU A 155 -4.22 -5.53 4.08
N ALA A 156 -5.21 -6.43 4.13
CA ALA A 156 -6.61 -6.06 4.31
C ALA A 156 -6.88 -5.43 5.68
N ARG A 157 -6.33 -5.98 6.77
CA ARG A 157 -6.39 -5.37 8.11
C ARG A 157 -5.76 -4.00 8.13
N PHE A 158 -4.55 -3.90 7.57
CA PHE A 158 -3.81 -2.65 7.43
C PHE A 158 -4.62 -1.61 6.66
N LEU A 159 -5.20 -1.91 5.50
CA LEU A 159 -5.96 -0.91 4.75
C LEU A 159 -7.22 -0.48 5.49
N CYS A 160 -7.91 -1.39 6.18
CA CYS A 160 -9.05 -1.03 7.02
C CYS A 160 -8.64 -0.09 8.16
N SER A 161 -7.51 -0.35 8.83
CA SER A 161 -7.02 0.50 9.91
C SER A 161 -6.41 1.81 9.39
N TRP A 162 -5.72 1.77 8.25
CA TRP A 162 -5.09 2.90 7.55
C TRP A 162 -6.12 3.91 7.06
N HIS A 163 -7.27 3.43 6.58
CA HIS A 163 -8.44 4.26 6.29
C HIS A 163 -9.27 4.61 7.53
N GLU A 164 -8.87 4.15 8.71
CA GLU A 164 -9.55 4.36 9.98
C GLU A 164 -11.03 3.92 9.93
N VAL A 165 -11.31 2.82 9.21
CA VAL A 165 -12.64 2.25 9.07
C VAL A 165 -13.11 1.66 10.40
N GLY A 166 -14.31 2.06 10.82
CA GLY A 166 -14.91 1.63 12.09
C GLY A 166 -14.26 2.23 13.34
N THR A 167 -13.42 3.25 13.20
CA THR A 167 -12.94 4.05 14.35
C THR A 167 -14.06 4.92 14.91
N PRO A 168 -14.01 5.32 16.19
CA PRO A 168 -15.06 6.15 16.79
C PRO A 168 -14.92 7.65 16.50
N ARG A 169 -13.90 8.09 15.73
CA ARG A 169 -13.70 9.52 15.38
C ARG A 169 -14.83 10.01 14.49
N ARG A 170 -15.43 11.17 14.80
CA ARG A 170 -16.62 11.72 14.10
C ARG A 170 -16.46 13.21 13.82
N GLY A 171 -17.43 13.78 13.09
CA GLY A 171 -17.54 15.22 12.86
C GLY A 171 -16.83 15.70 11.60
N LEU A 172 -16.87 17.02 11.38
CA LEU A 172 -16.39 17.66 10.15
C LEU A 172 -14.88 17.47 9.93
N GLU A 173 -14.06 17.59 10.97
CA GLU A 173 -12.60 17.36 10.86
C GLU A 173 -12.29 15.95 10.36
N ARG A 174 -12.98 14.95 10.92
CA ARG A 174 -12.80 13.57 10.47
C ARG A 174 -13.27 13.35 9.04
N LEU A 175 -14.33 14.05 8.62
CA LEU A 175 -14.77 14.05 7.22
C LEU A 175 -13.71 14.67 6.30
N ARG A 176 -13.09 15.79 6.70
CA ARG A 176 -12.00 16.42 5.97
C ARG A 176 -10.81 15.46 5.81
N ASP A 177 -10.35 14.83 6.90
CA ASP A 177 -9.27 13.82 6.87
C ASP A 177 -9.61 12.65 5.93
N ALA A 178 -10.85 12.16 5.98
CA ALA A 178 -11.31 11.08 5.13
C ALA A 178 -11.35 11.49 3.65
N ILE A 179 -11.73 12.73 3.35
CA ILE A 179 -11.72 13.26 1.98
C ILE A 179 -10.30 13.43 1.49
N GLU A 180 -9.39 13.99 2.28
CA GLU A 180 -7.96 14.15 1.96
C GLU A 180 -7.35 12.82 1.48
N GLN A 181 -7.63 11.73 2.21
CA GLN A 181 -7.16 10.40 1.83
C GLN A 181 -7.80 9.87 0.53
N LEU A 182 -9.00 10.33 0.16
CA LEU A 182 -9.78 9.87 -0.99
C LEU A 182 -9.68 10.81 -2.22
N GLU A 183 -8.95 11.91 -2.14
CA GLU A 183 -8.98 12.96 -3.17
C GLU A 183 -8.59 12.46 -4.56
N GLY A 184 -9.36 12.84 -5.58
CA GLY A 184 -9.06 12.42 -6.96
C GLY A 184 -9.36 10.95 -7.27
N LEU A 185 -9.87 10.16 -6.31
CA LEU A 185 -10.40 8.82 -6.58
C LEU A 185 -11.81 8.91 -7.18
N PRO A 186 -12.03 8.42 -8.41
CA PRO A 186 -13.36 8.38 -9.00
C PRO A 186 -14.18 7.29 -8.33
N LEU A 187 -15.25 7.68 -7.63
CA LEU A 187 -16.20 6.76 -7.03
C LEU A 187 -17.63 7.15 -7.43
N PRO A 188 -18.53 6.18 -7.66
CA PRO A 188 -19.94 6.48 -7.82
C PRO A 188 -20.46 7.32 -6.65
N PHE A 189 -21.10 8.46 -6.93
CA PHE A 189 -21.54 9.38 -5.89
C PHE A 189 -22.48 8.68 -4.88
N SER A 190 -23.38 7.83 -5.38
CA SER A 190 -24.31 7.10 -4.50
C SER A 190 -23.62 6.17 -3.50
N ALA A 191 -22.50 5.55 -3.87
CA ALA A 191 -21.72 4.69 -2.99
C ALA A 191 -20.77 5.50 -2.11
N LEU A 192 -20.24 6.61 -2.61
CA LEU A 192 -19.43 7.54 -1.84
C LEU A 192 -20.19 8.05 -0.61
N GLU A 193 -21.40 8.59 -0.83
CA GLU A 193 -22.22 9.18 0.22
C GLU A 193 -22.86 8.13 1.15
N ARG A 194 -23.28 6.96 0.62
CA ARG A 194 -23.99 5.95 1.42
C ARG A 194 -23.09 4.94 2.11
N ASP A 195 -21.98 4.55 1.49
CA ASP A 195 -21.20 3.39 1.93
C ASP A 195 -19.76 3.79 2.32
N VAL A 196 -19.05 4.59 1.51
CA VAL A 196 -17.61 4.87 1.69
C VAL A 196 -17.33 5.89 2.79
N LEU A 197 -18.03 7.04 2.79
CA LEU A 197 -17.86 8.07 3.82
C LEU A 197 -18.39 7.61 5.20
N PRO A 198 -19.58 7.00 5.31
CA PRO A 198 -20.09 6.52 6.61
C PRO A 198 -19.21 5.43 7.24
N ALA A 199 -18.51 4.62 6.44
CA ALA A 199 -17.58 3.61 6.96
C ALA A 199 -16.37 4.25 7.69
N ARG A 200 -15.99 5.48 7.31
CA ARG A 200 -14.85 6.24 7.85
C ARG A 200 -15.26 7.28 8.89
N VAL A 201 -16.50 7.74 8.84
CA VAL A 201 -17.05 8.80 9.69
C VAL A 201 -18.39 8.33 10.28
N PRO A 202 -18.40 7.74 11.48
CA PRO A 202 -19.63 7.33 12.15
C PRO A 202 -20.55 8.53 12.39
N GLY A 203 -21.83 8.37 12.06
CA GLY A 203 -22.81 9.45 12.15
C GLY A 203 -22.73 10.49 11.02
N PHE A 204 -22.00 10.19 9.95
CA PHE A 204 -21.95 11.02 8.74
C PHE A 204 -23.33 11.47 8.28
N SER A 205 -23.48 12.78 8.06
CA SER A 205 -24.68 13.37 7.46
C SER A 205 -24.34 13.97 6.09
N PRO A 206 -25.21 13.84 5.07
CA PRO A 206 -25.06 14.56 3.79
C PRO A 206 -24.88 16.07 3.95
N ALA A 207 -25.45 16.66 5.02
CA ALA A 207 -25.30 18.08 5.33
C ALA A 207 -23.85 18.47 5.68
N ASP A 208 -23.03 17.53 6.14
CA ASP A 208 -21.62 17.78 6.45
C ASP A 208 -20.81 18.05 5.18
N LEU A 209 -21.10 17.31 4.09
CA LEU A 209 -20.52 17.61 2.77
C LEU A 209 -20.99 18.97 2.24
N ASP A 210 -22.26 19.29 2.40
CA ASP A 210 -22.80 20.59 1.98
C ASP A 210 -22.17 21.73 2.78
N ALA A 211 -21.91 21.54 4.08
CA ALA A 211 -21.24 22.53 4.91
C ALA A 211 -19.81 22.81 4.40
N LEU A 212 -19.05 21.77 4.08
CA LEU A 212 -17.69 21.93 3.53
C LEU A 212 -17.70 22.56 2.12
N GLY A 213 -18.67 22.18 1.26
CA GLY A 213 -18.88 22.82 -0.05
C GLY A 213 -19.23 24.30 0.07
N ASN A 214 -20.16 24.65 0.96
CA ASN A 214 -20.59 26.04 1.19
C ASN A 214 -19.49 26.93 1.79
N ARG A 215 -18.56 26.37 2.57
CA ARG A 215 -17.36 27.07 3.06
C ARG A 215 -16.30 27.25 1.98
N GLY A 216 -16.49 26.60 0.83
CA GLY A 216 -15.55 26.61 -0.26
C GLY A 216 -14.31 25.75 -0.01
N GLU A 217 -14.33 24.85 0.97
CA GLU A 217 -13.23 23.94 1.29
C GLU A 217 -13.15 22.75 0.32
N LEU A 218 -14.27 22.41 -0.33
CA LEU A 218 -14.37 21.28 -1.26
C LEU A 218 -14.69 21.69 -2.69
N VAL A 219 -14.16 20.89 -3.61
CA VAL A 219 -14.50 20.86 -5.04
C VAL A 219 -14.83 19.42 -5.39
N TRP A 220 -15.86 19.20 -6.18
CA TRP A 220 -16.11 17.90 -6.79
C TRP A 220 -16.06 18.01 -8.31
N ALA A 221 -15.63 16.96 -8.99
CA ALA A 221 -15.62 16.88 -10.45
C ALA A 221 -16.24 15.56 -10.89
N GLY A 222 -17.02 15.58 -11.97
CA GLY A 222 -17.49 14.36 -12.61
C GLY A 222 -16.36 13.66 -13.37
N VAL A 223 -16.38 12.33 -13.37
CA VAL A 223 -15.41 11.45 -14.05
C VAL A 223 -16.18 10.33 -14.76
N GLY A 224 -17.05 10.72 -15.68
CA GLY A 224 -17.91 9.82 -16.44
C GLY A 224 -19.21 9.41 -15.73
N ALA A 225 -20.27 9.31 -16.53
CA ALA A 225 -21.58 8.86 -16.09
C ALA A 225 -21.61 7.34 -15.81
N ARG A 226 -22.48 6.93 -14.89
CA ARG A 226 -22.81 5.52 -14.61
C ARG A 226 -24.32 5.32 -14.75
N GLY A 227 -24.77 5.35 -15.99
CA GLY A 227 -26.20 5.32 -16.32
C GLY A 227 -26.88 6.65 -16.02
N PRO A 228 -28.22 6.70 -16.07
CA PRO A 228 -28.97 7.97 -16.06
C PRO A 228 -29.15 8.58 -14.66
N ARG A 229 -28.78 7.88 -13.59
CA ARG A 229 -29.09 8.28 -12.19
C ARG A 229 -27.87 8.37 -11.28
N ASP A 230 -26.67 8.10 -11.78
CA ASP A 230 -25.44 8.12 -11.00
C ASP A 230 -24.23 8.33 -11.91
N GLY A 231 -23.09 8.68 -11.33
CA GLY A 231 -21.84 8.90 -12.05
C GLY A 231 -20.66 8.83 -11.11
N ASN A 232 -19.46 8.59 -11.66
CA ASN A 232 -18.27 8.69 -10.81
C ASN A 232 -17.97 10.16 -10.58
N VAL A 233 -17.69 10.49 -9.33
CA VAL A 233 -17.21 11.80 -8.92
C VAL A 233 -15.90 11.63 -8.18
N ALA A 234 -15.04 12.62 -8.28
CA ALA A 234 -13.86 12.76 -7.45
C ALA A 234 -14.02 14.00 -6.58
N LEU A 235 -13.72 13.87 -5.29
CA LEU A 235 -13.67 14.99 -4.35
C LEU A 235 -12.24 15.51 -4.25
N TYR A 236 -12.12 16.80 -3.96
CA TYR A 236 -10.85 17.48 -3.72
C TYR A 236 -11.06 18.55 -2.66
N LEU A 237 -10.10 18.71 -1.76
CA LEU A 237 -9.85 19.93 -1.03
C LEU A 237 -9.49 21.01 -2.05
N ARG A 238 -10.06 22.21 -1.87
CA ARG A 238 -9.90 23.34 -2.78
C ARG A 238 -8.43 23.64 -3.08
N GLU A 239 -7.58 23.60 -2.04
CA GLU A 239 -6.14 23.89 -2.14
C GLU A 239 -5.34 22.85 -2.93
N ARG A 240 -5.81 21.60 -3.00
CA ARG A 240 -5.15 20.50 -3.74
C ARG A 240 -5.75 20.27 -5.13
N PHE A 241 -6.82 20.97 -5.48
CA PHE A 241 -7.54 20.77 -6.74
C PHE A 241 -6.65 20.95 -7.97
N SER A 242 -5.90 22.06 -8.08
CA SER A 242 -5.01 22.32 -9.23
C SER A 242 -3.95 21.22 -9.41
N LEU A 243 -3.47 20.62 -8.32
CA LEU A 243 -2.43 19.59 -8.33
C LEU A 243 -2.97 18.24 -8.80
N LEU A 244 -4.14 17.85 -8.30
CA LEU A 244 -4.68 16.49 -8.43
C LEU A 244 -5.73 16.34 -9.52
N ARG A 245 -6.30 17.42 -10.05
CA ARG A 245 -7.37 17.33 -11.05
C ARG A 245 -6.95 16.50 -12.25
N ARG A 246 -7.89 15.68 -12.73
CA ARG A 246 -7.75 14.96 -14.00
C ARG A 246 -7.94 15.94 -15.16
N ALA A 247 -7.28 15.66 -16.28
CA ALA A 247 -7.57 16.40 -17.50
C ALA A 247 -9.02 16.10 -17.94
N PRO A 248 -9.77 17.09 -18.42
CA PRO A 248 -11.10 16.86 -18.95
C PRO A 248 -11.10 15.85 -20.09
N GLU A 249 -12.13 15.00 -20.15
CA GLU A 249 -12.32 14.06 -21.24
C GLU A 249 -13.00 14.76 -22.42
N PRO A 250 -12.52 14.58 -23.66
CA PRO A 250 -13.16 15.19 -24.82
C PRO A 250 -14.59 14.64 -25.01
N LEU A 251 -15.54 15.53 -25.28
CA LEU A 251 -16.92 15.14 -25.56
C LEU A 251 -16.99 14.31 -26.86
N ALA A 252 -17.76 13.23 -26.82
CA ALA A 252 -17.96 12.38 -28.00
C ALA A 252 -18.74 13.11 -29.11
N ASN A 253 -19.76 13.88 -28.75
CA ASN A 253 -20.61 14.63 -29.66
C ASN A 253 -20.72 16.10 -29.21
N PRO A 254 -19.73 16.96 -29.48
CA PRO A 254 -19.82 18.37 -29.14
C PRO A 254 -20.96 19.06 -29.91
N THR A 255 -21.62 20.00 -29.28
CA THR A 255 -22.76 20.76 -29.83
C THR A 255 -22.52 22.25 -29.58
N PRO A 256 -23.14 23.16 -30.36
CA PRO A 256 -23.00 24.60 -30.11
C PRO A 256 -23.46 25.02 -28.71
N LEU A 257 -24.34 24.24 -28.08
CA LEU A 257 -24.81 24.48 -26.72
C LEU A 257 -23.71 24.25 -25.67
N HIS A 258 -22.80 23.30 -25.90
CA HIS A 258 -21.62 23.11 -25.05
C HIS A 258 -20.72 24.34 -25.07
N ASP A 259 -20.47 24.90 -26.25
CA ASP A 259 -19.63 26.09 -26.40
C ASP A 259 -20.31 27.34 -25.82
N ALA A 260 -21.63 27.48 -25.99
CA ALA A 260 -22.41 28.54 -25.35
C ALA A 260 -22.34 28.46 -23.81
N LEU A 261 -22.45 27.25 -23.24
CA LEU A 261 -22.32 27.02 -21.79
C LEU A 261 -20.92 27.38 -21.29
N ARG A 262 -19.86 26.96 -21.99
CA ARG A 262 -18.47 27.33 -21.66
C ARG A 262 -18.28 28.84 -21.73
N ALA A 263 -18.73 29.49 -22.79
CA ALA A 263 -18.61 30.93 -22.96
C ALA A 263 -19.37 31.70 -21.88
N ALA A 264 -20.61 31.29 -21.55
CA ALA A 264 -21.42 31.91 -20.51
C ALA A 264 -20.76 31.80 -19.12
N LEU A 265 -20.25 30.61 -18.76
CA LEU A 265 -19.55 30.39 -17.50
C LEU A 265 -18.21 31.12 -17.44
N ALA A 266 -17.47 31.18 -18.54
CA ALA A 266 -16.20 31.91 -18.61
C ALA A 266 -16.40 33.42 -18.45
N ALA A 267 -17.45 33.98 -19.05
CA ALA A 267 -17.74 35.41 -19.00
C ALA A 267 -18.37 35.86 -17.67
N ARG A 268 -19.30 35.07 -17.11
CA ARG A 268 -20.07 35.45 -15.91
C ARG A 268 -19.52 34.88 -14.61
N GLY A 269 -18.64 33.88 -14.69
CA GLY A 269 -18.20 33.09 -13.54
C GLY A 269 -19.31 32.19 -12.99
N ALA A 270 -19.21 31.87 -11.69
CA ALA A 270 -20.16 30.98 -11.01
C ALA A 270 -21.59 31.51 -11.08
N SER A 271 -22.47 30.82 -11.81
CA SER A 271 -23.81 31.31 -12.18
C SER A 271 -24.91 30.32 -11.78
N PHE A 272 -26.09 30.83 -11.42
CA PHE A 272 -27.26 29.97 -11.19
C PHE A 272 -27.84 29.44 -12.51
N LEU A 273 -28.57 28.32 -12.43
CA LEU A 273 -29.16 27.65 -13.60
C LEU A 273 -30.01 28.58 -14.49
N PRO A 274 -30.93 29.42 -13.95
CA PRO A 274 -31.75 30.31 -14.80
C PRO A 274 -30.92 31.35 -15.56
N GLU A 275 -29.87 31.86 -14.92
CA GLU A 275 -28.98 32.85 -15.55
C GLU A 275 -28.18 32.23 -16.70
N LEU A 276 -27.75 30.97 -16.54
CA LEU A 276 -27.05 30.23 -17.59
C LEU A 276 -27.96 29.85 -18.75
N MET A 277 -29.21 29.45 -18.47
CA MET A 277 -30.20 29.18 -19.51
C MET A 277 -30.43 30.44 -20.36
N HIS A 278 -30.64 31.58 -19.71
CA HIS A 278 -30.82 32.86 -20.39
C HIS A 278 -29.59 33.28 -21.20
N ALA A 279 -28.39 33.15 -20.63
CA ALA A 279 -27.14 33.45 -21.33
C ALA A 279 -26.89 32.56 -22.56
N CYS A 280 -27.46 31.35 -22.59
CA CYS A 280 -27.37 30.43 -23.71
C CYS A 280 -28.52 30.60 -24.74
N GLY A 281 -29.35 31.65 -24.61
CA GLY A 281 -30.45 31.92 -25.53
C GLY A 281 -31.72 31.10 -25.29
N ASP A 282 -31.97 30.71 -24.03
CA ASP A 282 -33.18 30.00 -23.58
C ASP A 282 -33.52 28.72 -24.40
N PRO A 283 -32.57 27.78 -24.54
CA PRO A 283 -32.81 26.52 -25.27
C PRO A 283 -33.82 25.61 -24.54
N PRO A 284 -34.35 24.57 -25.22
CA PRO A 284 -35.18 23.56 -24.58
C PRO A 284 -34.49 22.97 -23.34
N ARG A 285 -35.18 22.98 -22.20
CA ARG A 285 -34.61 22.62 -20.90
C ARG A 285 -33.95 21.25 -20.87
N GLU A 286 -34.53 20.25 -21.54
CA GLU A 286 -33.98 18.90 -21.60
C GLU A 286 -32.61 18.88 -22.30
N ALA A 287 -32.49 19.55 -23.46
CA ALA A 287 -31.24 19.67 -24.19
C ALA A 287 -30.18 20.45 -23.39
N PHE A 288 -30.59 21.51 -22.70
CA PHE A 288 -29.72 22.27 -21.80
C PHE A 288 -29.16 21.43 -20.66
N LEU A 289 -30.02 20.70 -19.97
CA LEU A 289 -29.61 19.84 -18.86
C LEU A 289 -28.73 18.68 -19.33
N ALA A 290 -29.04 18.08 -20.49
CA ALA A 290 -28.21 17.04 -21.09
C ALA A 290 -26.80 17.58 -21.37
N ALA A 291 -26.70 18.73 -22.06
CA ALA A 291 -25.42 19.36 -22.38
C ALA A 291 -24.62 19.75 -21.13
N LEU A 292 -25.29 20.29 -20.10
CA LEU A 292 -24.66 20.62 -18.82
C LEU A 292 -24.10 19.38 -18.13
N TRP A 293 -24.86 18.28 -18.07
CA TRP A 293 -24.39 17.03 -17.48
C TRP A 293 -23.28 16.38 -18.29
N GLU A 294 -23.30 16.47 -19.62
CA GLU A 294 -22.19 16.01 -20.46
C GLU A 294 -20.88 16.74 -20.11
N LEU A 295 -20.93 18.07 -19.92
CA LEU A 295 -19.77 18.86 -19.44
C LEU A 295 -19.35 18.49 -18.00
N VAL A 296 -20.30 18.18 -17.13
CA VAL A 296 -19.99 17.71 -15.76
C VAL A 296 -19.25 16.37 -15.82
N TRP A 297 -19.73 15.42 -16.61
CA TRP A 297 -19.11 14.09 -16.72
C TRP A 297 -17.79 14.09 -17.46
N ALA A 298 -17.59 15.05 -18.37
CA ALA A 298 -16.29 15.36 -18.97
C ALA A 298 -15.28 15.95 -17.97
N GLY A 299 -15.74 16.40 -16.79
CA GLY A 299 -14.87 17.03 -15.79
C GLY A 299 -14.55 18.50 -16.08
N GLU A 300 -15.38 19.18 -16.87
CA GLU A 300 -15.22 20.60 -17.21
C GLU A 300 -16.03 21.52 -16.28
N VAL A 301 -17.22 21.08 -15.88
CA VAL A 301 -18.18 21.88 -15.09
C VAL A 301 -18.47 21.21 -13.76
N SER A 302 -18.68 22.02 -12.72
CA SER A 302 -19.09 21.57 -11.39
C SER A 302 -20.14 22.50 -10.77
N ASN A 303 -20.60 22.17 -9.56
CA ASN A 303 -21.53 22.96 -8.77
C ASN A 303 -21.00 23.14 -7.33
N ASP A 304 -21.27 24.29 -6.72
CA ASP A 304 -20.86 24.57 -5.32
C ASP A 304 -21.51 23.62 -4.29
N THR A 305 -22.58 22.91 -4.66
CA THR A 305 -23.33 22.00 -3.79
C THR A 305 -23.41 20.59 -4.37
N PHE A 306 -23.76 19.62 -3.51
CA PHE A 306 -24.01 18.24 -3.91
C PHE A 306 -25.49 17.97 -4.26
N THR A 307 -26.35 18.99 -4.15
CA THR A 307 -27.79 18.88 -4.43
C THR A 307 -28.09 18.34 -5.84
N PRO A 308 -27.42 18.82 -6.92
CA PRO A 308 -27.67 18.28 -8.26
C PRO A 308 -27.40 16.78 -8.37
N LEU A 309 -26.32 16.29 -7.76
CA LEU A 309 -25.95 14.87 -7.76
C LEU A 309 -26.96 14.02 -6.99
N ARG A 310 -27.45 14.50 -5.85
CA ARG A 310 -28.50 13.82 -5.08
C ARG A 310 -29.83 13.75 -5.83
N MET A 311 -30.19 14.83 -6.53
CA MET A 311 -31.41 14.90 -7.34
C MET A 311 -31.36 13.95 -8.54
N LEU A 312 -30.17 13.76 -9.14
CA LEU A 312 -29.95 12.79 -10.21
C LEU A 312 -30.29 11.34 -9.77
N GLY A 313 -29.95 11.00 -8.52
CA GLY A 313 -30.22 9.69 -7.92
C GLY A 313 -31.70 9.40 -7.62
N GLY A 314 -32.57 10.42 -7.63
CA GLY A 314 -33.97 10.33 -7.21
C GLY A 314 -34.16 10.32 -5.68
N PRO A 315 -35.42 10.41 -5.19
CA PRO A 315 -35.70 10.52 -3.76
C PRO A 315 -35.22 9.29 -2.97
N GLN A 316 -34.53 9.54 -1.85
CA GLN A 316 -34.06 8.50 -0.92
C GLN A 316 -35.25 7.71 -0.33
N PRO A 317 -35.31 6.37 -0.48
CA PRO A 317 -36.25 5.57 0.30
C PRO A 317 -35.72 5.44 1.73
N GLY A 318 -36.38 6.10 2.71
CA GLY A 318 -36.11 5.88 4.14
C GLY A 318 -36.10 7.12 5.03
N ARG A 319 -36.09 8.34 4.49
CA ARG A 319 -36.07 9.60 5.27
C ARG A 319 -37.42 10.36 5.29
N SER A 320 -38.54 9.69 5.07
CA SER A 320 -39.87 10.28 5.25
C SER A 320 -40.37 10.10 6.70
N GLY A 321 -39.83 10.93 7.61
CA GLY A 321 -40.07 10.79 9.04
C GLY A 321 -40.21 12.08 9.84
N ARG A 322 -41.03 13.06 9.39
CA ARG A 322 -41.94 13.83 10.25
C ARG A 322 -42.79 14.81 9.43
N ARG A 323 -44.10 14.73 9.66
CA ARG A 323 -45.15 15.54 9.03
C ARG A 323 -45.06 17.00 9.47
N HIS A 324 -45.08 17.94 8.52
CA HIS A 324 -45.89 19.15 8.65
C HIS A 324 -46.91 19.17 7.51
N ARG A 325 -48.18 19.03 7.87
CA ARG A 325 -49.32 19.22 6.97
C ARG A 325 -49.49 20.72 6.73
N HIS A 326 -48.96 21.20 5.61
CA HIS A 326 -49.55 22.31 4.86
C HIS A 326 -49.34 21.99 3.37
N ARG A 327 -50.43 21.73 2.65
CA ARG A 327 -50.43 21.97 1.20
C ARG A 327 -50.51 23.48 1.01
N PRO A 328 -49.71 24.01 0.08
CA PRO A 328 -50.37 24.55 -1.10
C PRO A 328 -49.72 24.06 -2.40
N ARG A 329 -50.59 23.91 -3.41
CA ARG A 329 -50.41 24.13 -4.86
C ARG A 329 -49.24 23.44 -5.60
N VAL A 330 -49.64 22.73 -6.66
CA VAL A 330 -48.80 22.37 -7.82
C VAL A 330 -48.04 23.61 -8.30
N ARG A 331 -46.69 23.57 -8.35
CA ARG A 331 -45.81 24.54 -9.05
C ARG A 331 -44.36 24.03 -9.09
N GLU A 332 -43.71 24.16 -10.24
CA GLU A 332 -42.26 24.43 -10.38
C GLU A 332 -41.25 23.51 -9.65
N ARG A 333 -41.42 22.19 -9.68
CA ARG A 333 -40.36 21.25 -9.25
C ARG A 333 -39.12 21.23 -10.19
N ASP A 334 -39.06 22.15 -11.14
CA ASP A 334 -38.13 22.16 -12.28
C ASP A 334 -37.09 23.29 -12.28
N LEU A 335 -37.04 24.21 -11.29
CA LEU A 335 -36.25 25.45 -11.46
C LEU A 335 -35.03 25.69 -10.57
N THR A 336 -34.60 24.77 -9.70
CA THR A 336 -33.26 24.91 -9.10
C THR A 336 -32.62 23.55 -8.86
N LEU A 337 -31.81 23.08 -9.82
CA LEU A 337 -30.61 22.33 -9.42
C LEU A 337 -29.82 23.31 -8.55
N GLY A 338 -29.94 23.16 -7.23
CA GLY A 338 -29.44 24.13 -6.26
C GLY A 338 -27.95 24.43 -6.43
N GLY A 339 -27.51 25.58 -5.93
CA GLY A 339 -26.13 26.04 -6.05
C GLY A 339 -25.82 26.74 -7.37
N ARG A 340 -24.57 27.20 -7.50
CA ARG A 340 -24.04 27.85 -8.70
C ARG A 340 -23.17 26.87 -9.46
N TRP A 341 -23.27 26.92 -10.77
CA TRP A 341 -22.43 26.15 -11.68
C TRP A 341 -21.20 26.95 -12.07
N VAL A 342 -20.07 26.27 -12.18
CA VAL A 342 -18.76 26.90 -12.40
C VAL A 342 -17.91 26.05 -13.35
N LEU A 343 -17.10 26.70 -14.19
CA LEU A 343 -16.04 26.02 -14.94
C LEU A 343 -14.91 25.65 -13.99
N LEU A 344 -14.52 24.38 -13.98
CA LEU A 344 -13.47 23.89 -13.09
C LEU A 344 -12.10 24.53 -13.38
N ASP A 345 -11.84 24.94 -14.62
CA ASP A 345 -10.63 25.71 -14.97
C ASP A 345 -10.56 27.06 -14.21
N SER A 346 -11.69 27.71 -13.94
CA SER A 346 -11.74 28.97 -13.19
C SER A 346 -11.47 28.81 -11.69
N VAL A 347 -11.48 27.57 -11.18
CA VAL A 347 -11.20 27.23 -9.78
C VAL A 347 -9.72 26.93 -9.56
N CYS A 348 -8.94 26.85 -10.64
CA CYS A 348 -7.50 26.61 -10.57
C CYS A 348 -6.76 27.94 -10.37
N PHE A 349 -6.19 28.16 -9.18
CA PHE A 349 -5.43 29.38 -8.88
C PHE A 349 -4.02 29.35 -9.47
N ASP A 350 -3.34 28.23 -9.31
CA ASP A 350 -1.98 28.02 -9.82
C ASP A 350 -1.97 27.05 -11.00
N ALA A 351 -0.99 27.24 -11.89
CA ALA A 351 -0.63 26.29 -12.94
C ALA A 351 0.58 25.45 -12.49
N PRO A 352 0.36 24.35 -11.73
CA PRO A 352 1.44 23.54 -11.22
C PRO A 352 2.22 22.87 -12.36
N SER A 353 3.53 22.80 -12.18
CA SER A 353 4.43 22.08 -13.08
C SER A 353 4.08 20.58 -13.14
N PRO A 354 4.45 19.88 -14.23
CA PRO A 354 4.26 18.43 -14.32
C PRO A 354 4.89 17.66 -13.14
N THR A 355 6.02 18.14 -12.62
CA THR A 355 6.71 17.53 -11.48
C THR A 355 5.94 17.70 -10.18
N GLU A 356 5.38 18.89 -9.91
CA GLU A 356 4.53 19.13 -8.73
C GLU A 356 3.27 18.25 -8.76
N ARG A 357 2.63 18.13 -9.93
CA ARG A 357 1.48 17.23 -10.11
C ARG A 357 1.86 15.76 -9.89
N ALA A 358 2.95 15.30 -10.48
CA ALA A 358 3.43 13.93 -10.30
C ALA A 358 3.78 13.63 -8.83
N HIS A 359 4.35 14.61 -8.12
CA HIS A 359 4.62 14.51 -6.69
C HIS A 359 3.34 14.44 -5.86
N ALA A 360 2.38 15.34 -6.09
CA ALA A 360 1.09 15.32 -5.40
C ALA A 360 0.34 13.99 -5.63
N LEU A 361 0.33 13.47 -6.86
CA LEU A 361 -0.27 12.17 -7.18
C LEU A 361 0.44 11.02 -6.45
N ALA A 362 1.78 11.01 -6.41
CA ALA A 362 2.55 10.01 -5.69
C ALA A 362 2.27 10.06 -4.17
N SER A 363 2.19 11.26 -3.60
CA SER A 363 1.84 11.47 -2.19
C SER A 363 0.41 11.00 -1.88
N SER A 364 -0.58 11.37 -2.69
CA SER A 364 -1.97 10.90 -2.51
C SER A 364 -2.08 9.38 -2.58
N LEU A 365 -1.32 8.71 -3.46
CA LEU A 365 -1.28 7.25 -3.52
C LEU A 365 -0.66 6.63 -2.26
N LEU A 366 0.41 7.23 -1.72
CA LEU A 366 1.05 6.79 -0.47
C LEU A 366 0.13 7.02 0.74
N GLU A 367 -0.55 8.15 0.80
CA GLU A 367 -1.54 8.50 1.84
C GLU A 367 -2.76 7.58 1.79
N ARG A 368 -3.18 7.15 0.59
CA ARG A 368 -4.34 6.27 0.41
C ARG A 368 -4.04 4.81 0.70
N TYR A 369 -2.99 4.26 0.11
CA TYR A 369 -2.73 2.83 0.16
C TYR A 369 -1.66 2.43 1.18
N GLY A 370 -0.84 3.37 1.66
CA GLY A 370 0.34 3.10 2.49
C GLY A 370 1.48 2.40 1.75
N VAL A 371 1.16 1.38 0.95
CA VAL A 371 2.04 0.64 0.05
C VAL A 371 1.56 0.82 -1.39
N VAL A 372 2.30 1.61 -2.15
CA VAL A 372 2.04 1.86 -3.57
C VAL A 372 2.70 0.77 -4.41
N SER A 373 1.91 0.17 -5.29
CA SER A 373 2.35 -0.82 -6.28
C SER A 373 1.72 -0.51 -7.63
N ARG A 374 2.15 -1.21 -8.68
CA ARG A 374 1.49 -1.12 -9.99
C ARG A 374 0.00 -1.45 -9.92
N ALA A 375 -0.40 -2.42 -9.08
CA ALA A 375 -1.79 -2.79 -8.89
C ALA A 375 -2.63 -1.65 -8.28
N ALA A 376 -2.06 -0.89 -7.33
CA ALA A 376 -2.71 0.28 -6.74
C ALA A 376 -2.99 1.37 -7.78
N VAL A 377 -1.99 1.69 -8.61
CA VAL A 377 -2.16 2.70 -9.68
C VAL A 377 -3.15 2.26 -10.75
N GLN A 378 -3.17 0.96 -11.08
CA GLN A 378 -4.16 0.39 -12.00
C GLN A 378 -5.58 0.42 -11.42
N ALA A 379 -5.74 0.18 -10.12
CA ALA A 379 -7.04 0.21 -9.45
C ALA A 379 -7.70 1.60 -9.51
N GLU A 380 -6.93 2.68 -9.53
CA GLU A 380 -7.44 4.05 -9.67
C GLU A 380 -7.66 4.51 -11.12
N GLY A 381 -7.19 3.74 -12.10
CA GLY A 381 -7.18 4.14 -13.50
C GLY A 381 -6.39 5.43 -13.73
N LEU A 382 -5.20 5.56 -13.12
CA LEU A 382 -4.38 6.76 -13.27
C LEU A 382 -3.92 6.93 -14.73
N PRO A 383 -4.12 8.11 -15.35
CA PRO A 383 -3.59 8.39 -16.69
C PRO A 383 -2.07 8.24 -16.73
N GLY A 384 -1.54 7.54 -17.75
CA GLY A 384 -0.11 7.22 -17.86
C GLY A 384 0.35 6.06 -16.95
N GLY A 385 -0.52 5.51 -16.12
CA GLY A 385 -0.24 4.34 -15.28
C GLY A 385 0.91 4.56 -14.30
N PHE A 386 1.59 3.48 -13.92
CA PHE A 386 2.65 3.52 -12.90
C PHE A 386 3.86 4.39 -13.31
N ALA A 387 4.12 4.53 -14.61
CA ALA A 387 5.22 5.35 -15.13
C ALA A 387 5.07 6.83 -14.76
N ALA A 388 3.83 7.33 -14.63
CA ALA A 388 3.55 8.72 -14.28
C ALA A 388 4.08 9.13 -12.90
N VAL A 389 4.20 8.18 -11.97
CA VAL A 389 4.64 8.43 -10.58
C VAL A 389 5.95 7.73 -10.23
N TYR A 390 6.41 6.76 -11.04
CA TYR A 390 7.59 5.95 -10.73
C TYR A 390 8.87 6.78 -10.53
N GLY A 391 9.13 7.76 -11.41
CA GLY A 391 10.32 8.61 -11.31
C GLY A 391 10.35 9.42 -10.01
N VAL A 392 9.20 9.94 -9.59
CA VAL A 392 9.08 10.67 -8.32
C VAL A 392 9.24 9.73 -7.13
N LEU A 393 8.63 8.54 -7.16
CA LEU A 393 8.80 7.54 -6.10
C LEU A 393 10.27 7.10 -5.94
N GLY A 394 11.00 6.97 -7.06
CA GLY A 394 12.45 6.73 -7.04
C GLY A 394 13.24 7.88 -6.43
N ALA A 395 12.94 9.13 -6.79
CA ALA A 395 13.59 10.30 -6.18
C ALA A 395 13.28 10.42 -4.67
N LEU A 396 12.07 10.06 -4.24
CA LEU A 396 11.71 10.01 -2.82
C LEU A 396 12.43 8.87 -2.07
N GLU A 397 12.71 7.75 -2.73
CA GLU A 397 13.55 6.67 -2.20
C GLU A 397 14.99 7.13 -2.01
N GLU A 398 15.60 7.75 -3.02
CA GLU A 398 16.98 8.27 -2.96
C GLU A 398 17.18 9.27 -1.80
N ARG A 399 16.13 10.05 -1.50
CA ARG A 399 16.09 10.98 -0.36
C ARG A 399 15.77 10.32 0.98
N GLY A 400 15.47 9.03 1.00
CA GLY A 400 15.12 8.26 2.20
C GLY A 400 13.72 8.55 2.77
N LEU A 401 12.87 9.29 2.05
CA LEU A 401 11.49 9.60 2.47
C LEU A 401 10.54 8.42 2.27
N VAL A 402 10.83 7.58 1.29
CA VAL A 402 10.05 6.39 0.95
C VAL A 402 10.99 5.19 0.93
N ARG A 403 10.49 4.01 1.31
CA ARG A 403 11.22 2.74 1.20
C ARG A 403 10.73 1.98 -0.01
N ARG A 404 11.66 1.55 -0.86
CA ARG A 404 11.39 0.59 -1.93
C ARG A 404 11.69 -0.83 -1.46
N GLY A 405 10.78 -1.76 -1.71
CA GLY A 405 10.94 -3.15 -1.25
C GLY A 405 9.85 -4.08 -1.74
N HIS A 406 9.81 -5.26 -1.14
CA HIS A 406 8.73 -6.24 -1.31
C HIS A 406 8.07 -6.43 0.06
N PHE A 407 7.01 -5.65 0.31
CA PHE A 407 6.35 -5.58 1.62
C PHE A 407 5.15 -6.53 1.71
N VAL A 408 4.47 -6.79 0.59
CA VAL A 408 3.32 -7.70 0.49
C VAL A 408 3.60 -8.78 -0.56
N ALA A 409 3.42 -10.05 -0.18
CA ALA A 409 3.80 -11.20 -1.02
C ALA A 409 3.08 -11.26 -2.37
N ARG A 410 1.75 -11.02 -2.38
CA ARG A 410 0.91 -11.16 -3.57
C ARG A 410 0.82 -9.91 -4.45
N LEU A 411 1.51 -8.83 -4.08
CA LEU A 411 1.56 -7.61 -4.90
C LEU A 411 2.70 -7.68 -5.92
N PRO A 412 2.42 -7.50 -7.22
CA PRO A 412 3.43 -7.64 -8.25
C PRO A 412 4.36 -6.42 -8.31
N GLY A 413 5.61 -6.67 -8.70
CA GLY A 413 6.59 -5.63 -9.04
C GLY A 413 7.16 -4.85 -7.84
N ALA A 414 7.74 -3.68 -8.14
CA ALA A 414 8.29 -2.79 -7.13
C ALA A 414 7.18 -2.18 -6.25
N GLN A 415 7.41 -2.17 -4.94
CA GLN A 415 6.50 -1.57 -3.98
C GLN A 415 7.23 -0.43 -3.26
N PHE A 416 6.52 0.68 -3.07
CA PHE A 416 7.00 1.89 -2.40
C PHE A 416 6.10 2.18 -1.21
N ALA A 417 6.66 2.45 -0.05
CA ALA A 417 5.89 2.72 1.15
C ALA A 417 6.56 3.76 2.04
N LEU A 418 5.76 4.55 2.74
CA LEU A 418 6.26 5.42 3.81
C LEU A 418 6.86 4.56 4.94
N PRO A 419 7.96 4.98 5.60
CA PRO A 419 8.55 4.22 6.71
C PRO A 419 7.53 3.84 7.79
N GLY A 420 6.68 4.78 8.22
CA GLY A 420 5.63 4.54 9.21
C GLY A 420 4.50 3.63 8.70
N ALA A 421 4.21 3.64 7.40
CA ALA A 421 3.23 2.72 6.80
C ALA A 421 3.76 1.27 6.83
N VAL A 422 5.07 1.06 6.62
CA VAL A 422 5.68 -0.28 6.72
C VAL A 422 5.64 -0.80 8.15
N GLU A 423 5.90 0.04 9.14
CA GLU A 423 5.85 -0.33 10.57
C GLU A 423 4.42 -0.70 10.98
N ARG A 424 3.44 0.12 10.60
CA ARG A 424 2.03 -0.15 10.86
C ARG A 424 1.51 -1.38 10.11
N LEU A 425 1.94 -1.62 8.88
CA LEU A 425 1.61 -2.86 8.15
C LEU A 425 2.13 -4.10 8.89
N ARG A 426 3.28 -4.00 9.57
CA ARG A 426 3.85 -5.10 10.35
C ARG A 426 3.20 -5.28 11.71
N SER A 427 2.72 -4.20 12.35
CA SER A 427 1.98 -4.32 13.62
C SER A 427 0.64 -5.02 13.45
N GLU A 428 0.11 -5.06 12.22
CA GLU A 428 -1.12 -5.80 11.90
C GLU A 428 -0.88 -7.32 11.75
N ARG A 429 0.31 -7.84 12.08
CA ARG A 429 0.60 -9.28 12.11
C ARG A 429 0.08 -9.91 13.39
N GLY A 430 -0.88 -10.82 13.23
CA GLY A 430 -1.50 -11.51 14.36
C GLY A 430 -2.72 -10.73 14.85
N PRO A 431 -3.92 -11.33 14.86
CA PRO A 431 -5.08 -10.70 15.48
C PRO A 431 -4.88 -10.63 17.00
N GLU A 432 -5.16 -9.47 17.60
CA GLU A 432 -5.19 -9.31 19.05
C GLU A 432 -6.65 -9.16 19.52
N GLY A 433 -7.08 -10.03 20.43
CA GLY A 433 -8.42 -9.97 21.03
C GLY A 433 -9.52 -10.60 20.18
N ALA A 434 -10.75 -10.08 20.30
CA ALA A 434 -11.92 -10.61 19.62
C ALA A 434 -11.88 -10.30 18.11
N PRO A 435 -12.39 -11.20 17.24
CA PRO A 435 -12.32 -11.05 15.79
C PRO A 435 -13.01 -9.76 15.32
N ARG A 436 -12.21 -8.85 14.76
CA ARG A 436 -12.65 -7.56 14.21
C ARG A 436 -13.27 -7.77 12.84
N ALA A 437 -14.59 -7.57 12.79
CA ALA A 437 -15.38 -7.62 11.57
C ALA A 437 -15.66 -6.22 10.99
N VAL A 438 -15.43 -6.05 9.69
CA VAL A 438 -15.67 -4.81 8.94
C VAL A 438 -16.47 -5.13 7.69
N GLN A 439 -17.55 -4.37 7.45
CA GLN A 439 -18.33 -4.45 6.22
C GLN A 439 -17.98 -3.25 5.34
N LEU A 440 -17.60 -3.51 4.10
CA LEU A 440 -17.20 -2.49 3.11
C LEU A 440 -18.04 -2.63 1.85
N ALA A 441 -18.26 -1.52 1.14
CA ALA A 441 -18.64 -1.61 -0.26
C ALA A 441 -17.52 -2.31 -1.04
N ALA A 442 -17.87 -3.17 -2.01
CA ALA A 442 -16.87 -3.91 -2.77
C ALA A 442 -15.91 -2.99 -3.55
N ILE A 443 -16.38 -1.78 -3.90
CA ILE A 443 -15.60 -0.75 -4.60
C ILE A 443 -14.76 0.14 -3.66
N ASP A 444 -14.90 0.01 -2.34
CA ASP A 444 -14.19 0.84 -1.37
C ASP A 444 -12.66 0.64 -1.48
N PRO A 445 -11.83 1.71 -1.47
CA PRO A 445 -10.38 1.57 -1.57
C PRO A 445 -9.73 0.83 -0.38
N ALA A 446 -10.39 0.77 0.77
CA ALA A 446 -9.93 -0.02 1.92
C ALA A 446 -10.06 -1.54 1.70
N ASN A 447 -10.86 -1.97 0.71
CA ASN A 447 -10.94 -3.37 0.32
C ASN A 447 -9.84 -3.69 -0.72
N PRO A 448 -8.80 -4.49 -0.40
CA PRO A 448 -7.78 -4.86 -1.37
C PRO A 448 -8.25 -5.91 -2.38
N TYR A 449 -9.30 -6.68 -2.06
CA TYR A 449 -9.74 -7.80 -2.89
C TYR A 449 -10.43 -7.31 -4.18
N GLY A 450 -10.05 -7.94 -5.29
CA GLY A 450 -10.49 -7.57 -6.63
C GLY A 450 -9.86 -6.30 -7.20
N ALA A 451 -8.91 -5.68 -6.49
CA ALA A 451 -8.19 -4.48 -6.93
C ALA A 451 -6.68 -4.69 -6.82
N LEU A 452 -6.21 -4.90 -5.59
CA LEU A 452 -4.79 -5.09 -5.27
C LEU A 452 -4.41 -6.56 -5.30
N VAL A 453 -5.27 -7.41 -4.73
CA VAL A 453 -5.12 -8.87 -4.71
C VAL A 453 -6.36 -9.53 -5.31
N PRO A 454 -6.25 -10.74 -5.90
CA PRO A 454 -7.40 -11.45 -6.45
C PRO A 454 -8.39 -11.84 -5.35
N TRP A 455 -9.67 -11.99 -5.72
CA TRP A 455 -10.66 -12.60 -4.84
C TRP A 455 -10.30 -14.06 -4.55
N PRO A 456 -10.55 -14.57 -3.33
CA PRO A 456 -10.53 -16.01 -3.10
C PRO A 456 -11.64 -16.70 -3.89
N GLU A 457 -11.47 -18.01 -4.11
CA GLU A 457 -12.47 -18.83 -4.78
C GLU A 457 -13.77 -18.88 -3.98
N VAL A 458 -14.89 -18.97 -4.70
CA VAL A 458 -16.24 -19.13 -4.16
C VAL A 458 -16.85 -20.41 -4.73
N PRO A 459 -17.83 -21.03 -4.05
CA PRO A 459 -18.51 -22.23 -4.54
C PRO A 459 -19.06 -22.05 -5.97
N GLU A 460 -19.13 -23.14 -6.72
CA GLU A 460 -19.73 -23.15 -8.05
C GLU A 460 -21.23 -22.80 -7.95
N GLY A 461 -21.72 -21.96 -8.88
CA GLY A 461 -23.09 -21.44 -8.84
C GLY A 461 -23.26 -20.18 -7.96
N ALA A 462 -22.33 -19.90 -7.04
CA ALA A 462 -22.39 -18.69 -6.21
C ALA A 462 -22.19 -17.39 -7.03
N PRO A 463 -22.73 -16.25 -6.56
CA PRO A 463 -22.53 -14.98 -7.24
C PRO A 463 -21.04 -14.58 -7.24
N LYS A 464 -20.45 -14.51 -8.44
CA LYS A 464 -19.04 -14.15 -8.61
C LYS A 464 -18.72 -12.79 -7.97
N PRO A 465 -17.71 -12.71 -7.08
CA PRO A 465 -17.36 -11.48 -6.39
C PRO A 465 -16.79 -10.45 -7.37
N GLN A 466 -17.32 -9.22 -7.31
CA GLN A 466 -16.97 -8.13 -8.22
C GLN A 466 -17.00 -6.78 -7.50
N ARG A 467 -16.08 -5.88 -7.89
CA ARG A 467 -16.08 -4.48 -7.46
C ARG A 467 -17.11 -3.68 -8.24
N ARG A 468 -18.39 -3.82 -7.88
CA ARG A 468 -19.51 -3.10 -8.51
C ARG A 468 -20.38 -2.41 -7.47
N LEU A 469 -21.17 -1.44 -7.93
CA LEU A 469 -22.23 -0.81 -7.14
C LEU A 469 -23.16 -1.87 -6.53
N HIS A 470 -23.64 -1.59 -5.32
CA HIS A 470 -24.53 -2.47 -4.54
C HIS A 470 -23.94 -3.84 -4.14
N CYS A 471 -22.65 -4.06 -4.38
CA CYS A 471 -21.91 -5.18 -3.82
C CYS A 471 -21.21 -4.75 -2.54
N SER A 472 -21.22 -5.60 -1.52
CA SER A 472 -20.47 -5.41 -0.28
C SER A 472 -19.71 -6.67 0.09
N VAL A 473 -18.58 -6.52 0.78
CA VAL A 473 -17.80 -7.62 1.35
C VAL A 473 -17.66 -7.40 2.84
N THR A 474 -17.75 -8.48 3.61
CA THR A 474 -17.45 -8.47 5.04
C THR A 474 -16.12 -9.18 5.27
N LEU A 475 -15.19 -8.44 5.84
CA LEU A 475 -13.85 -8.92 6.20
C LEU A 475 -13.83 -9.18 7.71
N VAL A 476 -13.26 -10.30 8.14
CA VAL A 476 -12.98 -10.60 9.54
C VAL A 476 -11.51 -10.92 9.66
N GLU A 477 -10.80 -10.14 10.49
CA GLU A 477 -9.34 -10.20 10.57
C GLU A 477 -8.64 -10.12 9.20
N GLY A 478 -9.21 -9.32 8.30
CA GLY A 478 -8.72 -9.13 6.93
C GLY A 478 -9.04 -10.28 5.97
N ALA A 479 -9.56 -11.41 6.43
CA ALA A 479 -10.06 -12.47 5.55
C ALA A 479 -11.48 -12.12 5.06
N PRO A 480 -11.78 -12.20 3.76
CA PRO A 480 -13.15 -12.03 3.28
C PRO A 480 -13.95 -13.26 3.68
N VAL A 481 -15.14 -13.05 4.26
CA VAL A 481 -16.00 -14.13 4.78
C VAL A 481 -17.30 -14.21 3.98
N VAL A 482 -17.97 -13.08 3.78
CA VAL A 482 -19.25 -13.00 3.03
C VAL A 482 -19.18 -11.89 2.00
N PHE A 483 -19.46 -12.22 0.74
CA PHE A 483 -19.75 -11.28 -0.33
C PHE A 483 -21.27 -11.21 -0.55
N TRP A 484 -21.80 -10.00 -0.68
CA TRP A 484 -23.24 -9.77 -0.81
C TRP A 484 -23.55 -8.87 -2.00
N LYS A 485 -24.53 -9.28 -2.82
CA LYS A 485 -25.05 -8.45 -3.92
C LYS A 485 -26.47 -7.98 -3.60
N ARG A 486 -26.59 -6.77 -3.04
CA ARG A 486 -27.84 -6.26 -2.42
C ARG A 486 -29.04 -6.27 -3.39
N GLY A 487 -28.80 -5.97 -4.67
CA GLY A 487 -29.86 -5.97 -5.68
C GLY A 487 -30.38 -7.35 -6.09
N LEU A 488 -29.58 -8.42 -5.93
CA LEU A 488 -29.98 -9.79 -6.28
C LEU A 488 -30.41 -10.64 -5.08
N LYS A 489 -30.33 -10.09 -3.86
CA LYS A 489 -30.62 -10.84 -2.63
C LYS A 489 -29.84 -12.16 -2.55
N ALA A 490 -28.63 -12.17 -3.10
CA ALA A 490 -27.76 -13.34 -3.18
C ALA A 490 -26.44 -13.04 -2.46
N ALA A 491 -25.89 -14.06 -1.79
CA ALA A 491 -24.59 -14.00 -1.12
C ALA A 491 -23.71 -15.18 -1.52
N ALA A 492 -22.40 -14.92 -1.53
CA ALA A 492 -21.36 -15.94 -1.64
C ALA A 492 -20.52 -15.93 -0.37
N THR A 493 -20.15 -17.10 0.11
CA THR A 493 -19.22 -17.29 1.20
C THR A 493 -17.84 -17.66 0.65
N PHE A 494 -16.81 -17.22 1.36
CA PHE A 494 -15.42 -17.52 1.04
C PHE A 494 -14.91 -18.64 1.96
N PRO A 495 -13.73 -19.24 1.69
CA PRO A 495 -13.19 -20.33 2.51
C PRO A 495 -13.08 -20.01 4.00
N ALA A 496 -12.89 -18.74 4.37
CA ALA A 496 -12.86 -18.30 5.78
C ALA A 496 -14.21 -18.47 6.51
N ALA A 497 -15.34 -18.60 5.80
CA ALA A 497 -16.64 -18.86 6.39
C ALA A 497 -16.81 -20.28 6.95
N GLN A 498 -15.87 -21.18 6.66
CA GLN A 498 -15.84 -22.52 7.27
C GLN A 498 -15.46 -22.46 8.76
N ASP A 499 -14.80 -21.39 9.20
CA ASP A 499 -14.57 -21.11 10.61
C ASP A 499 -15.85 -20.50 11.23
N PRO A 500 -16.50 -21.20 12.18
CA PRO A 500 -17.73 -20.71 12.80
C PRO A 500 -17.58 -19.37 13.53
N GLU A 501 -16.41 -19.09 14.11
CA GLU A 501 -16.17 -17.83 14.84
C GLU A 501 -16.08 -16.66 13.87
N LEU A 502 -15.36 -16.83 12.75
CA LEU A 502 -15.26 -15.80 11.71
C LEU A 502 -16.61 -15.56 11.03
N LEU A 503 -17.36 -16.62 10.73
CA LEU A 503 -18.69 -16.49 10.15
C LEU A 503 -19.66 -15.78 11.11
N GLN A 504 -19.67 -16.15 12.38
CA GLN A 504 -20.51 -15.49 13.39
C GLN A 504 -20.18 -14.01 13.53
N ALA A 505 -18.89 -13.65 13.57
CA ALA A 505 -18.44 -12.26 13.64
C ALA A 505 -18.88 -11.46 12.40
N ALA A 506 -18.74 -12.05 11.19
CA ALA A 506 -19.17 -11.43 9.95
C ALA A 506 -20.69 -11.16 9.93
N LEU A 507 -21.50 -12.15 10.29
CA LEU A 507 -22.96 -12.05 10.28
C LEU A 507 -23.48 -11.07 11.33
N THR A 508 -22.84 -11.05 12.51
CA THR A 508 -23.13 -10.06 13.56
C THR A 508 -22.86 -8.65 13.06
N LYS A 509 -21.73 -8.43 12.36
CA LYS A 509 -21.39 -7.14 11.76
C LYS A 509 -22.40 -6.71 10.68
N ILE A 510 -22.79 -7.63 9.80
CA ILE A 510 -23.79 -7.36 8.75
C ILE A 510 -25.11 -6.91 9.37
N ARG A 511 -25.59 -7.60 10.42
CA ARG A 511 -26.83 -7.22 11.12
C ARG A 511 -26.72 -5.89 11.85
N GLY A 512 -25.62 -5.69 12.59
CA GLY A 512 -25.39 -4.46 13.36
C GLY A 512 -25.23 -3.21 12.49
N GLY A 513 -24.94 -3.38 11.19
CA GLY A 513 -24.90 -2.29 10.22
C GLY A 513 -26.26 -1.92 9.60
N LEU A 514 -27.35 -2.64 9.91
CA LEU A 514 -28.69 -2.34 9.41
C LEU A 514 -29.35 -1.25 10.25
N GLU A 515 -29.87 -0.23 9.59
CA GLU A 515 -30.70 0.78 10.25
C GLU A 515 -32.02 0.16 10.76
N PRO A 516 -32.67 0.73 11.80
CA PRO A 516 -33.87 0.14 12.40
C PRO A 516 -35.04 -0.15 11.44
N HIS A 517 -35.12 0.61 10.34
CA HIS A 517 -36.14 0.49 9.31
C HIS A 517 -35.70 -0.35 8.10
N GLN A 518 -34.43 -0.77 8.06
CA GLN A 518 -33.89 -1.60 6.98
C GLN A 518 -34.10 -3.08 7.27
N ALA A 519 -34.36 -3.81 6.19
CA ALA A 519 -34.39 -5.26 6.21
C ALA A 519 -33.52 -5.79 5.06
N LEU A 520 -32.70 -6.77 5.38
CA LEU A 520 -31.89 -7.50 4.43
C LEU A 520 -32.58 -8.83 4.13
N GLN A 521 -32.76 -9.14 2.85
CA GLN A 521 -33.36 -10.39 2.39
C GLN A 521 -32.33 -11.17 1.58
N LEU A 522 -32.19 -12.45 1.90
CA LEU A 522 -31.33 -13.42 1.24
C LEU A 522 -32.20 -14.53 0.67
N GLU A 523 -32.23 -14.66 -0.64
CA GLU A 523 -32.97 -15.70 -1.35
C GLU A 523 -32.04 -16.85 -1.76
N GLU A 524 -30.77 -16.54 -2.08
CA GLU A 524 -29.76 -17.50 -2.54
C GLU A 524 -28.45 -17.37 -1.74
N LEU A 525 -27.89 -18.51 -1.31
CA LEU A 525 -26.61 -18.62 -0.62
C LEU A 525 -25.77 -19.68 -1.31
N ASP A 526 -24.58 -19.31 -1.79
CA ASP A 526 -23.63 -20.21 -2.44
C ASP A 526 -24.21 -20.99 -3.63
N GLY A 527 -25.13 -20.37 -4.39
CA GLY A 527 -25.78 -21.00 -5.55
C GLY A 527 -27.00 -21.85 -5.22
N ALA A 528 -27.34 -22.03 -3.94
CA ALA A 528 -28.48 -22.81 -3.47
C ALA A 528 -29.55 -21.90 -2.81
N PRO A 529 -30.82 -22.34 -2.71
CA PRO A 529 -31.83 -21.65 -1.90
C PRO A 529 -31.33 -21.43 -0.47
N ALA A 530 -31.42 -20.20 0.04
CA ALA A 530 -30.76 -19.80 1.30
C ALA A 530 -31.19 -20.61 2.54
N ARG A 531 -32.33 -21.30 2.49
CA ARG A 531 -32.84 -22.17 3.56
C ARG A 531 -32.26 -23.58 3.54
N GLU A 532 -31.85 -24.05 2.37
CA GLU A 532 -31.35 -25.40 2.13
C GLU A 532 -29.81 -25.43 2.07
N ALA A 533 -29.19 -24.25 2.00
CA ALA A 533 -27.74 -24.11 1.99
C ALA A 533 -27.10 -24.66 3.28
N PRO A 534 -25.92 -25.31 3.21
CA PRO A 534 -25.25 -25.91 4.38
C PRO A 534 -24.99 -24.94 5.55
N LEU A 535 -24.83 -23.65 5.24
CA LEU A 535 -24.56 -22.61 6.23
C LEU A 535 -25.84 -21.93 6.77
N ALA A 536 -27.04 -22.36 6.36
CA ALA A 536 -28.31 -21.76 6.77
C ALA A 536 -28.47 -21.71 8.30
N ASP A 537 -28.07 -22.76 9.02
CA ASP A 537 -28.13 -22.81 10.49
C ASP A 537 -27.21 -21.77 11.15
N ALA A 538 -26.04 -21.50 10.57
CA ALA A 538 -25.15 -20.45 11.07
C ALA A 538 -25.77 -19.06 10.90
N PHE A 539 -26.45 -18.81 9.77
CA PHE A 539 -27.22 -17.58 9.56
C PHE A 539 -28.38 -17.47 10.55
N ALA A 540 -29.10 -18.56 10.82
CA ALA A 540 -30.18 -18.59 11.81
C ALA A 540 -29.68 -18.27 13.23
N ARG A 541 -28.57 -18.89 13.67
CA ARG A 541 -27.91 -18.59 14.96
C ARG A 541 -27.45 -17.14 15.05
N ALA A 542 -27.00 -16.58 13.93
CA ALA A 542 -26.66 -15.16 13.85
C ALA A 542 -27.88 -14.23 13.79
N GLY A 543 -29.11 -14.75 13.85
CA GLY A 543 -30.36 -13.98 13.93
C GLY A 543 -30.96 -13.57 12.59
N PHE A 544 -30.66 -14.30 11.51
CA PHE A 544 -31.41 -14.23 10.26
C PHE A 544 -32.61 -15.16 10.35
N LEU A 545 -33.82 -14.59 10.33
CA LEU A 545 -35.06 -15.33 10.50
C LEU A 545 -35.54 -15.94 9.16
N PRO A 546 -36.13 -17.15 9.18
CA PRO A 546 -36.77 -17.71 8.01
C PRO A 546 -37.90 -16.80 7.50
N SER A 547 -37.93 -16.55 6.19
CA SER A 547 -39.00 -15.81 5.50
C SER A 547 -39.46 -16.57 4.27
N TYR A 548 -40.68 -16.35 3.77
CA TYR A 548 -41.26 -17.13 2.66
C TYR A 548 -40.32 -17.31 1.44
N ARG A 549 -39.45 -16.33 1.15
CA ARG A 549 -38.49 -16.38 0.02
C ARG A 549 -37.04 -16.68 0.41
N GLY A 550 -36.73 -17.03 1.65
CA GLY A 550 -35.36 -17.32 2.09
C GLY A 550 -35.09 -16.93 3.55
N LEU A 551 -34.01 -16.21 3.81
CA LEU A 551 -33.62 -15.68 5.13
C LEU A 551 -33.74 -14.16 5.17
N ARG A 552 -34.13 -13.60 6.32
CA ARG A 552 -34.32 -12.16 6.50
C ARG A 552 -33.70 -11.68 7.81
N ALA A 553 -32.93 -10.60 7.74
CA ALA A 553 -32.46 -9.86 8.90
C ALA A 553 -33.10 -8.47 8.93
N THR A 554 -33.40 -7.97 10.12
CA THR A 554 -33.92 -6.61 10.36
C THR A 554 -33.02 -5.85 11.31
N GLY A 555 -32.89 -4.53 11.12
CA GLY A 555 -32.09 -3.67 12.01
C GLY A 555 -32.74 -3.39 13.37
N ARG A 556 -34.02 -3.72 13.56
CA ARG A 556 -34.60 -3.82 14.92
C ARG A 556 -34.06 -5.09 15.58
N ALA A 557 -33.44 -4.92 16.75
CA ALA A 557 -33.25 -6.03 17.68
C ALA A 557 -34.63 -6.67 17.95
N PRO A 558 -34.72 -8.01 18.01
CA PRO A 558 -35.95 -8.68 18.40
C PRO A 558 -36.41 -8.24 19.80
#